data_AF-A0A1J4L1W4-F1
#
_entry.id   AF-A0A1J4L1W4-F1
#
_cell.length_a   1.000
_cell.length_b   1.000
_cell.length_c   1.000
_cell.angle_alpha   90.00
_cell.angle_beta   90.00
_cell.angle_gamma   90.00
#
_symmetry.space_group_name_H-M   'P 1'
#
loop_
_entity.id
_entity.type
_entity.pdbx_description
1 polymer ?
#
loop_
_entity_poly.entity_id
_entity_poly.type
_entity_poly.pdbx_seq_one_letter_code
_entity_poly.pdbx_strand_id
1 'polypeptide(L)'
;MSENSHKLSRSRSQRLKGESDSTILHLSRKKPIFVPKSIRLVRGTSSRTRQAFLDENRWIKLDEPLSQLISHESTMINDFHAQHQIPSPIETSAQSFLLEFERCTVDLNDKVQCESVRSFCTSFGSIFSAHVTLVLLYESEMHSSETIKINPLRNSPAMYMLRFLYYFPTLMKNEPTDTPAAVSYQEHLKVLTEFASKKSKYFFILPTSHSSSQSKSGNQRVVIKLK
;
A
#
# COMPACT_ATOMS: atom_id res chain seq x y z
N MET A 1 45.88 -48.04 8.12
CA MET A 1 45.57 -47.09 7.04
C MET A 1 44.17 -47.43 6.56
N SER A 2 43.26 -46.49 6.77
CA SER A 2 41.82 -46.64 6.60
C SER A 2 41.42 -46.28 5.18
N GLU A 3 40.43 -46.96 4.61
CA GLU A 3 39.44 -46.33 3.72
C GLU A 3 38.16 -47.17 3.66
N ASN A 4 37.13 -46.65 4.33
CA ASN A 4 35.78 -47.20 4.39
C ASN A 4 34.95 -46.66 3.22
N SER A 5 34.45 -47.55 2.37
CA SER A 5 33.40 -47.22 1.40
C SER A 5 32.03 -47.20 2.08
N HIS A 6 31.48 -46.01 2.33
CA HIS A 6 30.14 -45.84 2.87
C HIS A 6 29.05 -46.17 1.82
N LYS A 7 28.29 -47.24 2.06
CA LYS A 7 26.92 -47.43 1.57
C LYS A 7 25.96 -47.42 2.75
N LEU A 8 25.19 -46.35 2.93
CA LEU A 8 24.01 -46.29 3.82
C LEU A 8 22.98 -45.41 3.12
N SER A 9 21.90 -45.99 2.60
CA SER A 9 20.61 -46.28 3.26
C SER A 9 19.62 -45.12 3.13
N ARG A 10 18.60 -45.32 2.29
CA ARG A 10 17.39 -44.49 2.20
C ARG A 10 16.45 -44.86 3.34
N SER A 11 16.01 -43.89 4.15
CA SER A 11 14.71 -43.94 4.83
C SER A 11 14.20 -42.55 5.20
N ARG A 12 12.86 -42.45 5.28
CA ARG A 12 12.00 -41.27 5.31
C ARG A 12 11.89 -40.60 6.69
N SER A 13 11.67 -39.28 6.67
CA SER A 13 10.79 -38.49 7.56
C SER A 13 10.74 -38.82 9.05
N GLN A 14 11.33 -37.96 9.90
CA GLN A 14 10.75 -37.60 11.19
C GLN A 14 10.99 -36.13 11.55
N ARG A 15 9.88 -35.50 11.91
CA ARG A 15 9.63 -34.16 12.48
C ARG A 15 10.56 -33.85 13.65
N LEU A 16 11.42 -32.84 13.53
CA LEU A 16 12.17 -32.29 14.67
C LEU A 16 11.35 -31.18 15.34
N LYS A 17 10.77 -31.50 16.49
CA LYS A 17 10.42 -30.53 17.53
C LYS A 17 11.74 -29.89 18.00
N GLY A 18 11.94 -28.61 17.73
CA GLY A 18 12.99 -27.82 18.36
C GLY A 18 12.46 -27.25 19.67
N GLU A 19 12.70 -27.92 20.78
CA GLU A 19 12.63 -27.30 22.11
C GLU A 19 13.83 -26.37 22.22
N SER A 20 13.59 -25.06 22.07
CA SER A 20 14.62 -24.04 22.24
C SER A 20 14.68 -23.61 23.70
N ASP A 21 15.73 -24.05 24.40
CA ASP A 21 16.12 -23.60 25.74
C ASP A 21 16.26 -22.07 25.78
N SER A 22 15.36 -21.40 26.50
CA SER A 22 15.46 -19.98 26.81
C SER A 22 16.13 -19.80 28.16
N THR A 23 17.35 -19.27 28.20
CA THR A 23 17.98 -18.83 29.45
C THR A 23 17.35 -17.51 29.90
N ILE A 24 16.64 -17.51 31.03
CA ILE A 24 16.03 -16.32 31.64
C ILE A 24 16.96 -15.81 32.74
N LEU A 25 17.47 -14.59 32.60
CA LEU A 25 18.21 -13.90 33.66
C LEU A 25 17.23 -13.14 34.56
N HIS A 26 17.06 -13.63 35.79
CA HIS A 26 16.26 -12.96 36.83
C HIS A 26 17.14 -11.95 37.59
N LEU A 27 16.89 -10.65 37.39
CA LEU A 27 17.49 -9.59 38.20
C LEU A 27 16.62 -9.33 39.43
N SER A 28 17.22 -9.38 40.62
CA SER A 28 16.51 -9.07 41.87
C SER A 28 17.19 -7.90 42.60
N ARG A 29 16.46 -6.78 42.76
CA ARG A 29 16.06 -6.15 44.05
C ARG A 29 15.83 -4.63 44.02
N LYS A 30 14.86 -4.26 44.88
CA LYS A 30 14.65 -3.06 45.73
C LYS A 30 14.51 -1.65 45.09
N LYS A 31 13.23 -1.29 44.90
CA LYS A 31 12.62 0.08 44.84
C LYS A 31 12.80 0.89 43.54
N PRO A 32 11.85 1.80 43.23
CA PRO A 32 11.17 1.73 41.94
C PRO A 32 11.69 2.77 40.96
N ILE A 33 12.23 2.30 39.85
CA ILE A 33 12.24 3.02 38.59
C ILE A 33 11.75 2.01 37.56
N PHE A 34 10.78 2.41 36.74
CA PHE A 34 10.11 1.57 35.75
C PHE A 34 11.13 0.98 34.77
N VAL A 35 11.58 -0.25 35.04
CA VAL A 35 12.42 -1.03 34.12
C VAL A 35 11.66 -2.35 33.84
N PRO A 36 11.55 -2.77 32.56
CA PRO A 36 10.88 -4.02 32.20
C PRO A 36 11.47 -5.21 32.97
N LYS A 37 10.60 -6.08 33.52
CA LYS A 37 10.96 -7.19 34.43
C LYS A 37 11.90 -8.26 33.84
N SER A 38 12.18 -8.23 32.54
CA SER A 38 13.19 -9.06 31.89
C SER A 38 13.61 -8.47 30.55
N ILE A 39 14.90 -8.60 30.21
CA ILE A 39 15.43 -8.28 28.88
C ILE A 39 15.79 -9.61 28.24
N ARG A 40 15.12 -9.96 27.13
CA ARG A 40 15.42 -11.15 26.35
C ARG A 40 16.45 -10.80 25.28
N LEU A 41 17.70 -11.16 25.48
CA LEU A 41 18.75 -11.00 24.48
C LEU A 41 18.69 -12.19 23.51
N VAL A 42 18.26 -11.93 22.27
CA VAL A 42 18.31 -12.92 21.18
C VAL A 42 19.58 -12.62 20.37
N ARG A 43 20.57 -13.52 20.41
CA ARG A 43 21.74 -13.46 19.53
C ARG A 43 21.43 -14.23 18.25
N GLY A 44 21.14 -13.51 17.17
CA GLY A 44 20.90 -14.06 15.83
C GLY A 44 20.48 -12.96 14.86
N THR A 45 20.95 -13.02 13.62
CA THR A 45 20.65 -12.07 12.54
C THR A 45 19.21 -12.23 12.04
N SER A 46 18.27 -11.71 12.82
CA SER A 46 16.89 -11.47 12.41
C SER A 46 16.71 -9.96 12.25
N SER A 47 16.45 -9.49 11.03
CA SER A 47 16.04 -8.09 10.79
C SER A 47 14.59 -7.80 11.23
N ARG A 48 13.90 -8.78 11.83
CA ARG A 48 12.54 -8.62 12.32
C ARG A 48 12.52 -8.42 13.83
N THR A 49 13.01 -7.28 14.27
CA THR A 49 12.54 -6.67 15.51
C THR A 49 11.37 -5.75 15.14
N ARG A 50 10.17 -6.31 14.99
CA ARG A 50 8.93 -5.51 14.96
C ARG A 50 7.99 -6.03 16.04
N GLN A 51 8.26 -5.62 17.27
CA GLN A 51 7.23 -5.48 18.31
C GLN A 51 7.70 -4.41 19.29
N ALA A 52 7.40 -3.16 18.96
CA ALA A 52 7.29 -2.04 19.89
C ALA A 52 6.45 -0.97 19.17
N PHE A 53 5.31 -0.62 19.78
CA PHE A 53 4.17 0.13 19.24
C PHE A 53 3.30 -0.67 18.26
N LEU A 54 2.32 -1.40 18.81
CA LEU A 54 0.99 -1.38 18.22
C LEU A 54 0.52 0.07 18.36
N ASP A 55 0.93 0.93 17.45
CA ASP A 55 0.29 2.22 17.29
C ASP A 55 -1.18 1.92 17.01
N GLU A 56 -2.07 2.44 17.84
CA GLU A 56 -3.48 2.49 17.52
C GLU A 56 -3.62 3.41 16.30
N ASN A 57 -3.44 2.86 15.11
CA ASN A 57 -3.75 3.55 13.88
C ASN A 57 -5.26 3.82 13.87
N ARG A 58 -5.63 5.01 14.34
CA ARG A 58 -7.02 5.48 14.42
C ARG A 58 -7.50 6.07 13.11
N TRP A 59 -6.58 6.47 12.21
CA TRP A 59 -6.94 7.17 10.97
C TRP A 59 -7.61 6.27 9.95
N ILE A 60 -7.00 5.13 9.62
CA ILE A 60 -7.55 4.24 8.59
C ILE A 60 -6.99 2.84 8.72
N LYS A 61 -7.83 1.83 8.53
CA LYS A 61 -7.41 0.44 8.41
C LYS A 61 -7.75 -0.07 7.02
N LEU A 62 -6.75 -0.58 6.31
CA LEU A 62 -6.94 -1.23 5.02
C LEU A 62 -7.31 -2.70 5.22
N ASP A 63 -8.22 -3.17 4.37
CA ASP A 63 -8.56 -4.58 4.30
C ASP A 63 -7.38 -5.40 3.75
N GLU A 64 -7.37 -6.69 4.09
CA GLU A 64 -6.34 -7.63 3.64
C GLU A 64 -6.20 -7.69 2.09
N PRO A 65 -7.29 -7.74 1.29
CA PRO A 65 -7.16 -7.78 -0.18
C PRO A 65 -6.49 -6.54 -0.76
N LEU A 66 -6.77 -5.36 -0.19
CA LEU A 66 -6.16 -4.09 -0.59
C LEU A 66 -4.67 -4.06 -0.23
N SER A 67 -4.32 -4.59 0.94
CA SER A 67 -2.92 -4.72 1.39
C SER A 67 -2.11 -5.69 0.51
N GLN A 68 -2.75 -6.77 0.06
CA GLN A 68 -2.17 -7.73 -0.89
C GLN A 68 -1.93 -7.09 -2.26
N LEU A 69 -2.84 -6.24 -2.74
CA LEU A 69 -2.65 -5.51 -4.00
C LEU A 69 -1.42 -4.60 -3.96
N ILE A 70 -1.22 -3.84 -2.88
CA ILE A 70 -0.02 -3.00 -2.69
C ILE A 70 1.24 -3.86 -2.66
N SER A 71 1.20 -4.98 -1.94
CA SER A 71 2.35 -5.88 -1.85
C SER A 71 2.72 -6.46 -3.22
N HIS A 72 1.72 -6.92 -3.98
CA HIS A 72 1.93 -7.45 -5.32
C HIS A 72 2.45 -6.38 -6.28
N GLU A 73 1.87 -5.18 -6.25
CA GLU A 73 2.35 -4.04 -7.02
C GLU A 73 3.81 -3.70 -6.73
N SER A 74 4.19 -3.65 -5.45
CA SER A 74 5.56 -3.42 -5.01
C SER A 74 6.53 -4.45 -5.59
N THR A 75 6.19 -5.73 -5.52
CA THR A 75 6.97 -6.81 -6.16
C THR A 75 7.10 -6.60 -7.67
N MET A 76 6.02 -6.25 -8.36
CA MET A 76 6.06 -6.00 -9.81
C MET A 76 7.01 -4.87 -10.19
N ILE A 77 7.03 -3.79 -9.42
CA ILE A 77 7.86 -2.61 -9.75
C ILE A 77 9.32 -2.83 -9.35
N ASN A 78 9.55 -3.34 -8.15
CA ASN A 78 10.90 -3.45 -7.60
C ASN A 78 11.64 -4.68 -8.12
N ASP A 79 10.96 -5.83 -8.25
CA ASP A 79 11.59 -7.10 -8.62
C ASP A 79 11.47 -7.38 -10.12
N PHE A 80 10.37 -6.95 -10.76
CA PHE A 80 10.10 -7.22 -12.18
C PHE A 80 10.22 -5.99 -13.09
N HIS A 81 10.64 -4.84 -12.54
CA HIS A 81 10.80 -3.58 -13.26
C HIS A 81 9.57 -3.19 -14.11
N ALA A 82 8.38 -3.59 -13.67
CA ALA A 82 7.12 -3.16 -14.26
C ALA A 82 6.89 -1.67 -13.99
N GLN A 83 6.13 -1.02 -14.86
CA GLN A 83 5.79 0.39 -14.71
C GLN A 83 4.30 0.61 -14.94
N HIS A 84 3.75 1.59 -14.24
CA HIS A 84 2.43 2.11 -14.55
C HIS A 84 2.47 2.96 -15.80
N GLN A 85 1.36 2.95 -16.55
CA GLN A 85 1.18 3.88 -17.65
C GLN A 85 0.97 5.29 -17.10
N ILE A 86 1.88 6.22 -17.43
CA ILE A 86 1.81 7.63 -17.04
C ILE A 86 1.93 8.51 -18.29
N PRO A 87 0.97 9.41 -18.57
CA PRO A 87 -0.23 9.67 -17.78
C PRO A 87 -1.21 8.49 -17.79
N SER A 88 -1.92 8.31 -16.67
CA SER A 88 -2.90 7.23 -16.52
C SER A 88 -4.07 7.38 -17.50
N PRO A 89 -4.64 6.27 -18.01
CA PRO A 89 -5.94 6.29 -18.69
C PRO A 89 -7.00 6.95 -17.82
N ILE A 90 -7.93 7.68 -18.45
CA ILE A 90 -8.92 8.48 -17.70
C ILE A 90 -9.72 7.59 -16.75
N GLU A 91 -10.15 6.42 -17.21
CA GLU A 91 -11.01 5.48 -16.49
C GLU A 91 -10.35 4.92 -15.23
N THR A 92 -9.03 4.82 -15.21
CA THR A 92 -8.25 4.22 -14.12
C THR A 92 -7.36 5.24 -13.40
N SER A 93 -7.58 6.53 -13.68
CA SER A 93 -6.91 7.63 -13.00
C SER A 93 -7.40 7.83 -11.56
N ALA A 94 -6.56 8.45 -10.74
CA ALA A 94 -6.91 8.83 -9.38
C ALA A 94 -8.09 9.81 -9.32
N GLN A 95 -8.21 10.68 -10.34
CA GLN A 95 -9.36 11.58 -10.50
C GLN A 95 -10.66 10.81 -10.67
N SER A 96 -10.71 9.85 -11.61
CA SER A 96 -11.93 9.06 -11.85
C SER A 96 -12.32 8.20 -10.66
N PHE A 97 -11.34 7.67 -9.92
CA PHE A 97 -11.59 6.96 -8.68
C PHE A 97 -12.32 7.83 -7.64
N LEU A 98 -11.85 9.06 -7.39
CA LEU A 98 -12.48 9.97 -6.44
C LEU A 98 -13.85 10.48 -6.91
N LEU A 99 -14.00 10.78 -8.21
CA LEU A 99 -15.27 11.22 -8.77
C LEU A 99 -16.32 10.11 -8.69
N GLU A 100 -15.93 8.86 -8.98
CA GLU A 100 -16.84 7.72 -8.85
C GLU A 100 -17.22 7.46 -7.40
N PHE A 101 -16.29 7.62 -6.46
CA PHE A 101 -16.58 7.54 -5.03
C PHE A 101 -17.59 8.61 -4.61
N GLU A 102 -17.39 9.88 -4.99
CA GLU A 102 -18.33 10.96 -4.70
C GLU A 102 -19.72 10.62 -5.25
N ARG A 103 -19.79 10.25 -6.54
CA ARG A 103 -21.03 9.91 -7.23
C ARG A 103 -21.80 8.77 -6.58
N CYS A 104 -21.09 7.74 -6.09
CA CYS A 104 -21.70 6.58 -5.46
C CYS A 104 -22.10 6.81 -4.00
N THR A 105 -21.57 7.85 -3.35
CA THR A 105 -21.74 8.08 -1.90
C THR A 105 -22.73 9.21 -1.62
N VAL A 106 -22.84 10.20 -2.50
CA VAL A 106 -23.74 11.35 -2.33
C VAL A 106 -25.22 10.91 -2.43
N ASP A 107 -26.03 11.33 -1.45
CA ASP A 107 -27.50 11.36 -1.58
C ASP A 107 -27.94 12.75 -2.03
N LEU A 108 -28.56 12.84 -3.22
CA LEU A 108 -29.03 14.11 -3.78
C LEU A 108 -30.16 14.75 -2.97
N ASN A 109 -30.83 13.98 -2.12
CA ASN A 109 -31.90 14.48 -1.24
C ASN A 109 -31.34 15.09 0.05
N ASP A 110 -30.12 14.73 0.45
CA ASP A 110 -29.43 15.26 1.63
C ASP A 110 -28.31 16.22 1.22
N LYS A 111 -28.62 17.52 1.25
CA LYS A 111 -27.67 18.57 0.88
C LYS A 111 -26.45 18.61 1.81
N VAL A 112 -26.65 18.36 3.11
CA VAL A 112 -25.57 18.46 4.11
C VAL A 112 -24.59 17.31 3.92
N GLN A 113 -25.10 16.10 3.74
CA GLN A 113 -24.27 14.94 3.44
C GLN A 113 -23.51 15.12 2.11
N CYS A 114 -24.19 15.63 1.08
CA CYS A 114 -23.61 15.90 -0.22
C CYS A 114 -22.41 16.87 -0.14
N GLU A 115 -22.58 17.99 0.56
CA GLU A 115 -21.51 18.97 0.79
C GLU A 115 -20.36 18.39 1.61
N SER A 116 -20.67 17.57 2.62
CA SER A 116 -19.67 16.89 3.44
C SER A 116 -18.80 15.93 2.61
N VAL A 117 -19.40 15.06 1.80
CA VAL A 117 -18.67 14.14 0.92
C VAL A 117 -17.82 14.88 -0.11
N ARG A 118 -18.35 15.96 -0.71
CA ARG A 118 -17.61 16.81 -1.65
C ARG A 118 -16.40 17.49 -1.02
N SER A 119 -16.59 18.03 0.18
CA SER A 119 -15.51 18.65 0.96
C SER A 119 -14.43 17.63 1.30
N PHE A 120 -14.81 16.41 1.68
CA PHE A 120 -13.89 15.30 1.86
C PHE A 120 -13.13 14.96 0.58
N CYS A 121 -13.80 14.76 -0.56
CA CYS A 121 -13.13 14.43 -1.83
C CYS A 121 -12.14 15.52 -2.26
N THR A 122 -12.53 16.78 -2.09
CA THR A 122 -11.68 17.93 -2.42
C THR A 122 -10.45 18.01 -1.52
N SER A 123 -10.62 17.87 -0.20
CA SER A 123 -9.53 17.91 0.75
C SER A 123 -8.60 16.70 0.60
N PHE A 124 -9.13 15.48 0.54
CA PHE A 124 -8.35 14.26 0.33
C PHE A 124 -7.56 14.31 -0.99
N GLY A 125 -8.20 14.73 -2.08
CA GLY A 125 -7.56 14.91 -3.38
C GLY A 125 -6.47 15.99 -3.37
N SER A 126 -6.65 17.06 -2.59
CA SER A 126 -5.65 18.12 -2.42
C SER A 126 -4.43 17.62 -1.64
N ILE A 127 -4.65 16.89 -0.54
CA ILE A 127 -3.54 16.30 0.24
C ILE A 127 -2.78 15.29 -0.61
N PHE A 128 -3.48 14.41 -1.34
CA PHE A 128 -2.85 13.49 -2.29
C PHE A 128 -1.98 14.23 -3.30
N SER A 129 -2.54 15.28 -3.94
CA SER A 129 -1.84 16.03 -4.99
C SER A 129 -0.56 16.67 -4.48
N ALA A 130 -0.54 17.13 -3.22
CA ALA A 130 0.63 17.70 -2.58
C ALA A 130 1.72 16.66 -2.26
N HIS A 131 1.35 15.38 -2.07
CA HIS A 131 2.26 14.36 -1.56
C HIS A 131 2.66 13.30 -2.58
N VAL A 132 1.91 13.13 -3.68
CA VAL A 132 2.12 11.99 -4.60
C VAL A 132 3.56 11.88 -5.11
N THR A 133 4.15 12.98 -5.59
CA THR A 133 5.53 12.94 -6.10
C THR A 133 6.60 13.00 -5.02
N LEU A 134 6.23 13.28 -3.76
CA LEU A 134 7.16 13.39 -2.65
C LEU A 134 7.38 12.06 -1.93
N VAL A 135 6.31 11.28 -1.77
CA VAL A 135 6.33 10.10 -0.89
C VAL A 135 5.70 8.83 -1.47
N LEU A 136 4.97 8.89 -2.59
CA LEU A 136 4.20 7.74 -3.09
C LEU A 136 4.82 6.99 -4.26
N LEU A 137 5.76 7.63 -4.97
CA LEU A 137 6.42 7.03 -6.13
C LEU A 137 7.61 6.16 -5.69
N TYR A 138 7.77 5.00 -6.31
CA TYR A 138 9.00 4.22 -6.21
C TYR A 138 10.13 4.93 -6.95
N GLU A 139 11.38 4.57 -6.64
CA GLU A 139 12.57 5.16 -7.27
C GLU A 139 12.53 5.04 -8.80
N SER A 140 12.09 3.89 -9.31
CA SER A 140 11.95 3.63 -10.75
C SER A 140 10.83 4.43 -11.44
N GLU A 141 9.96 5.09 -10.69
CA GLU A 141 8.84 5.91 -11.20
C GLU A 141 9.17 7.42 -11.13
N MET A 142 10.28 7.82 -10.50
CA MET A 142 10.68 9.23 -10.33
C MET A 142 10.78 10.00 -11.64
N HIS A 143 11.12 9.34 -12.75
CA HIS A 143 11.20 9.94 -14.07
C HIS A 143 9.86 10.54 -14.54
N SER A 144 8.74 10.06 -14.01
CA SER A 144 7.39 10.52 -14.35
C SER A 144 6.88 11.67 -13.47
N SER A 145 7.67 12.11 -12.49
CA SER A 145 7.27 13.13 -11.52
C SER A 145 6.81 14.44 -12.15
N GLU A 146 7.51 14.93 -13.18
CA GLU A 146 7.14 16.18 -13.87
C GLU A 146 5.79 16.08 -14.56
N THR A 147 5.50 14.96 -15.23
CA THR A 147 4.18 14.71 -15.84
C THR A 147 3.09 14.70 -14.78
N ILE A 148 3.33 14.06 -13.62
CA ILE A 148 2.35 13.99 -12.54
C ILE A 148 2.08 15.38 -11.96
N LYS A 149 3.10 16.22 -11.74
CA LYS A 149 2.95 17.57 -11.16
C LYS A 149 2.01 18.47 -11.96
N ILE A 150 1.91 18.31 -13.29
CA ILE A 150 1.02 19.11 -14.14
C ILE A 150 -0.45 18.93 -13.73
N ASN A 151 -0.86 17.69 -13.45
CA ASN A 151 -2.20 17.38 -12.97
C ASN A 151 -2.17 16.09 -12.13
N PRO A 152 -1.88 16.20 -10.81
CA PRO A 152 -1.60 15.04 -9.98
C PRO A 152 -2.74 14.02 -9.96
N LEU A 153 -3.99 14.47 -9.90
CA LEU A 153 -5.15 13.58 -9.88
C LEU A 153 -5.39 12.90 -11.23
N ARG A 154 -5.28 13.64 -12.33
CA ARG A 154 -5.58 13.09 -13.67
C ARG A 154 -4.46 12.18 -14.18
N ASN A 155 -3.21 12.53 -13.90
CA ASN A 155 -2.06 11.85 -14.48
C ASN A 155 -1.61 10.65 -13.64
N SER A 156 -1.98 10.59 -12.35
CA SER A 156 -1.67 9.45 -11.48
C SER A 156 -2.65 8.29 -11.69
N PRO A 157 -2.17 7.04 -11.73
CA PRO A 157 -3.02 5.86 -11.61
C PRO A 157 -3.79 5.87 -10.28
N ALA A 158 -5.01 5.33 -10.26
CA ALA A 158 -5.78 5.14 -9.03
C ALA A 158 -5.06 4.22 -8.03
N MET A 159 -4.16 3.36 -8.50
CA MET A 159 -3.28 2.58 -7.63
C MET A 159 -2.45 3.47 -6.68
N TYR A 160 -2.09 4.69 -7.08
CA TYR A 160 -1.39 5.62 -6.19
C TYR A 160 -2.28 6.14 -5.06
N MET A 161 -3.60 6.21 -5.26
CA MET A 161 -4.54 6.48 -4.16
C MET A 161 -4.55 5.34 -3.14
N LEU A 162 -4.42 4.09 -3.60
CA LEU A 162 -4.30 2.96 -2.69
C LEU A 162 -3.00 3.01 -1.87
N ARG A 163 -1.87 3.35 -2.50
CA ARG A 163 -0.60 3.63 -1.78
C ARG A 163 -0.78 4.78 -0.80
N PHE A 164 -1.49 5.83 -1.19
CA PHE A 164 -1.76 6.97 -0.33
C PHE A 164 -2.55 6.57 0.92
N LEU A 165 -3.62 5.78 0.78
CA LEU A 165 -4.39 5.26 1.90
C LEU A 165 -3.52 4.42 2.86
N TYR A 166 -2.55 3.66 2.33
CA TYR A 166 -1.60 2.91 3.14
C TYR A 166 -0.61 3.82 3.88
N TYR A 167 -0.15 4.89 3.24
CA TYR A 167 0.77 5.87 3.83
C TYR A 167 0.07 6.86 4.78
N PHE A 168 -1.24 7.07 4.62
CA PHE A 168 -2.02 8.10 5.30
C PHE A 168 -1.85 8.13 6.84
N PRO A 169 -1.85 7.00 7.57
CA PRO A 169 -1.58 7.02 9.01
C PRO A 169 -0.23 7.61 9.39
N THR A 170 0.79 7.38 8.56
CA THR A 170 2.14 7.92 8.79
C THR A 170 2.16 9.44 8.57
N LEU A 171 1.41 9.91 7.57
CA LEU A 171 1.26 11.33 7.28
C LEU A 171 0.56 12.06 8.43
N MET A 172 -0.48 11.45 9.00
CA MET A 172 -1.35 12.06 10.01
C MET A 172 -0.96 11.72 11.45
N LYS A 173 0.22 11.14 11.68
CA LYS A 173 0.65 10.63 13.00
C LYS A 173 0.64 11.67 14.14
N ASN A 174 0.76 12.95 13.80
CA ASN A 174 0.80 14.06 14.75
C ASN A 174 -0.53 14.82 14.83
N GLU A 175 -1.52 14.44 14.03
CA GLU A 175 -2.80 15.13 13.94
C GLU A 175 -3.80 14.58 14.98
N PRO A 176 -4.60 15.45 15.61
CA PRO A 176 -5.56 15.01 16.62
C PRO A 176 -6.70 14.20 15.99
N THR A 177 -6.96 13.01 16.53
CA THR A 177 -7.94 12.06 15.96
C THR A 177 -9.35 12.19 16.53
N ASP A 178 -9.50 12.96 17.61
CA ASP A 178 -10.71 13.07 18.44
C ASP A 178 -11.52 14.35 18.16
N THR A 179 -11.00 15.25 17.32
CA THR A 179 -11.76 16.44 16.91
C THR A 179 -12.98 16.05 16.07
N PRO A 180 -14.09 16.81 16.10
CA PRO A 180 -15.27 16.52 15.27
C PRO A 180 -14.94 16.41 13.77
N ALA A 181 -14.02 17.25 13.29
CA ALA A 181 -13.55 17.20 11.91
C ALA A 181 -12.77 15.91 11.61
N ALA A 182 -11.87 15.49 12.51
CA ALA A 182 -11.10 14.26 12.34
C ALA A 182 -11.99 13.01 12.40
N VAL A 183 -12.99 12.98 13.28
CA VAL A 183 -13.97 11.88 13.35
C VAL A 183 -14.77 11.79 12.06
N SER A 184 -15.30 12.92 11.56
CA SER A 184 -16.01 12.95 10.29
C SER A 184 -15.11 12.52 9.12
N TYR A 185 -13.85 12.94 9.11
CA TYR A 185 -12.89 12.52 8.09
C TYR A 185 -12.59 11.02 8.14
N GLN A 186 -12.45 10.44 9.34
CA GLN A 186 -12.27 9.00 9.54
C GLN A 186 -13.49 8.19 9.04
N GLU A 187 -14.71 8.69 9.25
CA GLU A 187 -15.93 8.08 8.71
C GLU A 187 -15.90 8.02 7.18
N HIS A 188 -15.56 9.14 6.53
CA HIS A 188 -15.43 9.17 5.06
C HIS A 188 -14.30 8.29 4.55
N LEU A 189 -13.16 8.23 5.25
CA LEU A 189 -12.06 7.31 4.92
C LEU A 189 -12.51 5.85 5.01
N LYS A 190 -13.32 5.49 6.00
CA LYS A 190 -13.88 4.14 6.13
C LYS A 190 -14.80 3.80 4.95
N VAL A 191 -15.66 4.72 4.54
CA VAL A 191 -16.52 4.50 3.36
C VAL A 191 -15.67 4.40 2.09
N LEU A 192 -14.60 5.20 1.98
CA LEU A 192 -13.67 5.16 0.86
C LEU A 192 -12.91 3.83 0.77
N THR A 193 -12.48 3.25 1.89
CA THR A 193 -11.82 1.92 1.89
C THR A 193 -12.78 0.80 1.51
N GLU A 194 -14.02 0.86 1.98
CA GLU A 194 -15.05 -0.09 1.57
C GLU A 194 -15.34 0.02 0.06
N PHE A 195 -15.39 1.25 -0.48
CA PHE A 195 -15.52 1.50 -1.91
C PHE A 195 -14.32 0.97 -2.69
N ALA A 196 -13.10 1.24 -2.23
CA ALA A 196 -11.85 0.75 -2.82
C ALA A 196 -11.84 -0.78 -2.89
N SER A 197 -12.28 -1.46 -1.83
CA SER A 197 -12.38 -2.91 -1.77
C SER A 197 -13.37 -3.44 -2.83
N LYS A 198 -14.58 -2.85 -2.90
CA LYS A 198 -15.65 -3.21 -3.85
C LYS A 198 -15.26 -2.98 -5.31
N LYS A 199 -14.52 -1.91 -5.62
CA LYS A 199 -14.16 -1.50 -6.99
C LYS A 199 -12.71 -1.80 -7.36
N SER A 200 -11.99 -2.53 -6.52
CA SER A 200 -10.55 -2.81 -6.65
C SER A 200 -10.14 -3.30 -8.03
N LYS A 201 -10.88 -4.26 -8.60
CA LYS A 201 -10.60 -4.85 -9.92
C LYS A 201 -10.72 -3.86 -11.09
N TYR A 202 -11.48 -2.79 -10.93
CA TYR A 202 -11.73 -1.81 -11.98
C TYR A 202 -10.69 -0.70 -11.97
N PHE A 203 -10.38 -0.14 -10.78
CA PHE A 203 -9.49 1.01 -10.66
C PHE A 203 -8.03 0.64 -10.43
N PHE A 204 -7.74 -0.42 -9.67
CA PHE A 204 -6.37 -0.75 -9.25
C PHE A 204 -5.70 -1.70 -10.25
N ILE A 205 -5.45 -1.16 -11.44
CA ILE A 205 -4.69 -1.85 -12.48
C ILE A 205 -3.24 -1.98 -12.03
N LEU A 206 -2.71 -3.21 -12.13
CA LEU A 206 -1.32 -3.50 -11.79
C LEU A 206 -0.38 -3.03 -12.92
N PRO A 207 0.84 -2.62 -12.56
CA PRO A 207 1.84 -2.19 -13.54
C PRO A 207 2.21 -3.36 -14.45
N THR A 208 2.59 -3.08 -15.70
CA THR A 208 2.99 -4.13 -16.65
C THR A 208 4.48 -4.04 -16.93
N SER A 209 5.12 -5.20 -17.09
CA SER A 209 6.50 -5.26 -17.58
C SER A 209 6.47 -5.07 -19.09
N HIS A 210 7.10 -4.00 -19.58
CA HIS A 210 7.39 -3.90 -20.99
C HIS A 210 8.49 -4.92 -21.33
N SER A 211 8.12 -6.05 -21.95
CA SER A 211 9.08 -6.76 -22.79
C SER A 211 9.32 -5.89 -24.03
N SER A 212 10.51 -5.32 -24.15
CA SER A 212 10.96 -4.67 -25.37
C SER A 212 11.20 -5.74 -26.44
N SER A 213 10.13 -6.23 -27.05
CA SER A 213 10.17 -6.99 -28.29
C SER A 213 8.98 -6.62 -29.18
N GLN A 214 8.90 -5.35 -29.58
CA GLN A 214 8.35 -4.98 -30.88
C GLN A 214 8.87 -3.61 -31.34
N SER A 215 10.15 -3.60 -31.73
CA SER A 215 10.57 -2.75 -32.83
C SER A 215 9.92 -3.29 -34.11
N LYS A 216 8.86 -2.63 -34.58
CA LYS A 216 8.56 -2.46 -36.01
C LYS A 216 7.50 -1.38 -36.20
N SER A 217 8.01 -0.21 -36.58
CA SER A 217 7.31 0.81 -37.37
C SER A 217 6.32 0.18 -38.34
N GLY A 218 5.05 0.60 -38.25
CA GLY A 218 3.99 0.23 -39.17
C GLY A 218 2.90 1.29 -39.16
N ASN A 219 3.10 2.38 -39.90
CA ASN A 219 2.03 3.28 -40.30
C ASN A 219 0.91 2.47 -40.96
N GLN A 220 -0.20 2.21 -40.26
CA GLN A 220 -1.46 1.81 -40.88
C GLN A 220 -2.49 2.91 -40.62
N ARG A 221 -2.55 3.84 -41.58
CA ARG A 221 -3.76 4.64 -41.83
C ARG A 221 -4.91 3.68 -42.10
N VAL A 222 -5.84 3.57 -41.16
CA VAL A 222 -7.12 2.90 -41.39
C VAL A 222 -7.95 3.83 -42.27
N VAL A 223 -8.02 3.52 -43.57
CA VAL A 223 -8.97 4.13 -44.50
C VAL A 223 -10.29 3.38 -44.35
N ILE A 224 -11.29 4.03 -43.77
CA ILE A 224 -12.66 3.53 -43.76
C ILE A 224 -13.23 3.72 -45.17
N LYS A 225 -13.46 2.63 -45.91
CA LYS A 225 -14.30 2.64 -47.11
C LYS A 225 -15.76 2.48 -46.68
N LEU A 226 -16.56 3.52 -46.89
CA LEU A 226 -18.02 3.42 -46.87
C LEU A 226 -18.48 2.68 -48.14
N LYS A 227 -19.35 1.69 -47.97
CA LYS A 227 -20.25 1.17 -49.01
C LYS A 227 -21.67 1.44 -48.56
#